data_AF-A0AAV7IRQ2-F1
#
_entry.id   AF-A0AAV7IRQ2-F1
#
_cell.length_a   1.000
_cell.length_b   1.000
_cell.length_c   1.000
_cell.angle_alpha   90.00
_cell.angle_beta   90.00
_cell.angle_gamma   90.00
#
_symmetry.space_group_name_H-M   'P 1'
#
loop_
_entity.id
_entity.type
_entity.pdbx_description
1 polymer ?
#
loop_
_entity_poly.entity_id
_entity_poly.type
_entity_poly.pdbx_seq_one_letter_code
_entity_poly.pdbx_strand_id
1 'polypeptide(L)'
;MFTYRDFEKGTLGLAWTGDLKNAGGVCEKNGHYRGSMKSLNTGIITLLNYGKHVPPAVSHVTLAHEIGHNFGSPEVQCCVENVNITTNNFVLYITKKWILF
;
A
#
# COMPACT_ATOMS: atom_id res chain seq x y z
N MET A 1 -9.44 5.10 -1.75
CA MET A 1 -10.72 4.81 -1.07
C MET A 1 -10.42 4.49 0.40
N PHE A 2 -11.24 4.97 1.34
CA PHE A 2 -11.18 4.55 2.74
C PHE A 2 -12.31 3.56 3.03
N THR A 3 -12.06 2.55 3.87
CA THR A 3 -13.08 1.59 4.28
C THR A 3 -12.90 1.12 5.72
N TYR A 4 -13.90 0.41 6.24
CA TYR A 4 -13.90 -0.19 7.56
C TYR A 4 -14.27 -1.67 7.43
N ARG A 5 -13.37 -2.45 6.83
CA ARG A 5 -13.56 -3.86 6.51
C ARG A 5 -12.33 -4.61 6.97
N ASP A 6 -12.53 -5.72 7.65
CA ASP A 6 -11.43 -6.57 8.09
C ASP A 6 -11.01 -7.46 6.92
N PHE A 7 -9.85 -7.17 6.34
CA PHE A 7 -9.33 -7.95 5.23
C PHE A 7 -8.53 -9.15 5.75
N GLU A 8 -8.50 -10.21 4.95
CA GLU A 8 -7.79 -11.43 5.32
C GLU A 8 -6.30 -11.17 5.58
N LYS A 9 -5.74 -11.92 6.54
CA LYS A 9 -4.31 -11.93 6.86
C LYS A 9 -3.77 -10.55 7.22
N GLY A 10 -4.53 -9.73 7.94
CA GLY A 10 -4.03 -8.47 8.49
C GLY A 10 -3.89 -7.34 7.48
N THR A 11 -4.38 -7.50 6.25
CA THR A 11 -4.13 -6.54 5.16
C THR A 11 -4.76 -5.18 5.46
N LEU A 12 -3.97 -4.11 5.43
CA LEU A 12 -4.47 -2.75 5.71
C LEU A 12 -4.73 -1.91 4.45
N GLY A 13 -4.20 -2.29 3.30
CA GLY A 13 -4.34 -1.54 2.07
C GLY A 13 -3.93 -2.33 0.83
N LEU A 14 -4.26 -1.77 -0.33
CA LEU A 14 -3.83 -2.25 -1.63
C LEU A 14 -3.85 -1.11 -2.64
N ALA A 15 -2.82 -1.01 -3.46
CA ALA A 15 -2.71 -0.05 -4.54
C ALA A 15 -2.12 -0.68 -5.81
N TRP A 16 -2.43 -0.07 -6.95
CA TRP A 16 -1.69 -0.33 -8.18
C TRP A 16 -0.36 0.42 -8.16
N THR A 17 0.73 -0.31 -8.41
CA THR A 17 2.06 0.28 -8.47
C THR A 17 2.27 0.99 -9.79
N GLY A 18 2.76 2.23 -9.75
CA GLY A 18 3.22 2.93 -10.95
C GLY A 18 4.47 2.27 -11.51
N ASP A 19 4.51 2.05 -12.82
CA ASP A 19 5.67 1.44 -13.46
C ASP A 19 5.84 1.96 -14.89
N LEU A 20 7.08 1.96 -15.40
CA LEU A 20 7.35 2.45 -16.76
C LEU A 20 6.95 1.44 -17.85
N LYS A 21 6.77 0.17 -17.49
CA LYS A 21 6.47 -0.92 -18.43
C LYS A 21 5.06 -1.49 -18.23
N ASN A 22 4.50 -1.37 -17.04
CA ASN A 22 3.20 -1.90 -16.66
C ASN A 22 2.21 -0.76 -16.35
N ALA A 23 0.92 -1.00 -16.61
CA ALA A 23 -0.13 -0.04 -16.30
C ALA A 23 -0.41 0.03 -14.79
N GLY A 24 -0.55 1.24 -14.26
CA GLY A 24 -0.81 1.45 -12.84
C GLY A 24 -0.32 2.80 -12.32
N GLY A 25 -0.83 3.19 -11.16
CA GLY A 25 -0.34 4.35 -10.42
C GLY A 25 -0.79 5.70 -10.95
N VAL A 26 -0.07 6.74 -10.54
CA VAL A 26 -0.43 8.14 -10.85
C VAL A 26 -0.47 8.36 -12.35
N CYS A 27 -1.47 9.13 -12.82
CA CYS A 27 -1.71 9.46 -14.23
C CYS A 27 -2.08 8.30 -15.15
N GLU A 28 -2.30 7.09 -14.64
CA GLU A 28 -2.81 5.98 -15.45
C GLU A 28 -4.19 6.30 -16.03
N LYS A 29 -4.36 6.08 -17.34
CA LYS A 29 -5.59 6.40 -18.05
C LYS A 29 -6.59 5.25 -17.92
N ASN A 30 -7.88 5.57 -18.07
CA ASN A 30 -8.90 4.53 -18.18
C ASN A 30 -8.62 3.69 -19.43
N GLY A 31 -8.48 2.38 -19.26
CA GLY A 31 -8.08 1.45 -20.30
C GLY A 31 -8.85 0.14 -20.25
N HIS A 32 -8.73 -0.67 -21.29
CA HIS A 32 -9.41 -1.96 -21.37
C HIS A 32 -8.54 -3.06 -20.74
N TYR A 33 -8.98 -3.58 -19.59
CA TYR A 33 -8.24 -4.56 -18.80
C TYR A 33 -9.15 -5.76 -18.47
N ARG A 34 -8.73 -6.96 -18.86
CA ARG A 34 -9.47 -8.23 -18.62
C ARG A 34 -10.95 -8.15 -19.04
N GLY A 35 -11.21 -7.58 -20.22
CA GLY A 35 -12.55 -7.54 -20.81
C GLY A 35 -13.44 -6.38 -20.32
N SER A 36 -12.93 -5.47 -19.49
CA SER A 36 -13.69 -4.28 -19.07
C SER A 36 -12.83 -3.03 -18.95
N MET A 37 -13.48 -1.86 -19.05
CA MET A 37 -12.82 -0.59 -18.79
C MET A 37 -12.50 -0.45 -17.30
N LYS A 38 -11.25 -0.14 -16.97
CA LYS A 38 -10.78 0.10 -15.60
C LYS A 38 -9.78 1.25 -15.55
N SER A 39 -9.76 1.95 -14.41
CA SER A 39 -8.73 2.93 -14.08
C SER A 39 -7.83 2.36 -12.98
N LEU A 40 -6.53 2.23 -13.28
CA LEU A 40 -5.54 1.65 -12.36
C LEU A 40 -4.75 2.72 -11.59
N ASN A 41 -5.21 3.96 -11.58
CA ASN A 41 -4.74 5.05 -10.71
C ASN A 41 -5.46 5.04 -9.35
N THR A 42 -5.62 3.85 -8.78
CA THR A 42 -6.49 3.61 -7.62
C THR A 42 -5.78 2.89 -6.48
N GLY A 43 -6.28 3.10 -5.28
CA GLY A 43 -5.86 2.41 -4.07
C GLY A 43 -6.94 2.44 -2.99
N ILE A 44 -6.84 1.53 -2.04
CA ILE A 44 -7.75 1.38 -0.90
C ILE A 44 -6.95 1.19 0.39
N ILE A 45 -7.46 1.77 1.48
CA ILE A 45 -7.00 1.44 2.84
C ILE A 45 -8.19 1.14 3.73
N THR A 46 -7.97 0.35 4.78
CA THR A 46 -8.95 0.14 5.84
C THR A 46 -8.48 0.65 7.20
N LEU A 47 -9.45 1.04 8.03
CA LEU A 47 -9.26 1.46 9.42
C LEU A 47 -9.63 0.36 10.42
N LEU A 48 -9.87 -0.88 9.95
CA LEU A 48 -10.22 -2.04 10.78
C LEU A 48 -9.23 -3.17 10.48
N ASN A 49 -8.68 -3.78 11.52
CA ASN A 49 -7.83 -4.96 11.39
C ASN A 49 -8.02 -5.91 12.57
N TYR A 50 -8.23 -7.20 12.31
CA TYR A 50 -8.49 -8.22 13.33
C TYR A 50 -9.56 -7.80 14.35
N GLY A 51 -10.67 -7.26 13.85
CA GLY A 51 -11.79 -6.76 14.65
C GLY A 51 -11.52 -5.48 15.45
N LYS A 52 -10.36 -4.83 15.29
CA LYS A 52 -9.97 -3.63 16.06
C LYS A 52 -9.73 -2.42 15.16
N HIS A 53 -10.16 -1.25 15.66
CA HIS A 53 -9.89 0.02 14.99
C HIS A 53 -8.39 0.32 14.97
N VAL A 54 -7.88 0.72 13.80
CA VAL A 54 -6.49 1.06 13.57
C VAL A 54 -6.23 2.52 13.99
N PRO A 55 -5.22 2.79 14.85
CA PRO A 55 -4.93 4.15 15.29
C PRO A 55 -4.58 5.10 14.12
N PRO A 56 -4.94 6.40 14.19
CA PRO A 56 -4.70 7.35 13.11
C PRO A 56 -3.25 7.41 12.61
N ALA A 57 -2.26 7.31 13.52
CA ALA A 57 -0.84 7.29 13.13
C ALA A 57 -0.51 6.15 12.17
N VAL A 58 -1.02 4.94 12.43
CA VAL A 58 -0.82 3.75 11.57
C VAL A 58 -1.60 3.89 10.28
N SER A 59 -2.82 4.43 10.35
CA SER A 59 -3.67 4.67 9.16
C SER A 59 -3.05 5.69 8.20
N HIS A 60 -2.43 6.76 8.71
CA HIS A 60 -1.71 7.73 7.88
C HIS A 60 -0.48 7.11 7.21
N VAL A 61 0.28 6.28 7.93
CA VAL A 61 1.42 5.55 7.36
C VAL A 61 0.95 4.57 6.28
N THR A 62 -0.14 3.85 6.52
CA THR A 62 -0.75 2.94 5.54
C THR A 62 -1.16 3.70 4.28
N LEU A 63 -1.85 4.84 4.43
CA LEU A 63 -2.22 5.68 3.29
C LEU A 63 -0.98 6.13 2.50
N ALA A 64 0.04 6.62 3.19
CA ALA A 64 1.26 7.09 2.56
C ALA A 64 2.01 5.94 1.85
N HIS A 65 1.95 4.73 2.39
CA HIS A 65 2.49 3.52 1.75
C HIS A 65 1.78 3.21 0.43
N GLU A 66 0.45 3.15 0.42
CA GLU A 66 -0.33 2.87 -0.79
C GLU A 66 -0.17 3.97 -1.86
N ILE A 67 -0.03 5.22 -1.42
CA ILE A 67 0.31 6.34 -2.32
C ILE A 67 1.71 6.13 -2.89
N GLY A 68 2.69 5.71 -2.07
CA GLY A 68 4.05 5.39 -2.50
C GLY A 68 4.09 4.35 -3.63
N HIS A 69 3.24 3.33 -3.55
CA HIS A 69 3.05 2.38 -4.67
C HIS A 69 2.55 3.09 -5.93
N ASN A 70 1.53 3.94 -5.84
CA ASN A 70 1.02 4.68 -7.00
C ASN A 70 2.10 5.59 -7.64
N PHE A 71 3.06 6.10 -6.86
CA PHE A 71 4.22 6.86 -7.36
C PHE A 71 5.32 5.98 -7.97
N GLY A 72 5.14 4.66 -7.95
CA GLY A 72 6.05 3.68 -8.53
C GLY A 72 7.22 3.29 -7.66
N SER A 73 7.11 3.51 -6.35
CA SER A 73 8.06 2.92 -5.41
C SER A 73 7.86 1.40 -5.39
N PRO A 74 8.88 0.61 -5.77
CA PRO A 74 8.81 -0.84 -5.65
C PRO A 74 8.79 -1.25 -4.18
N GLU A 75 8.24 -2.42 -3.89
CA GLU A 75 8.42 -3.05 -2.58
C GLU A 75 9.93 -3.22 -2.31
N VAL A 76 10.45 -2.49 -1.33
CA VAL A 76 11.89 -2.47 -1.05
C VAL A 76 12.27 -3.71 -0.22
N GLN A 77 12.50 -4.84 -0.89
CA GLN A 77 13.17 -5.99 -0.28
C GLN A 77 14.70 -5.82 -0.25
N CYS A 78 15.26 -4.99 -1.15
CA CYS A 78 16.69 -5.02 -1.51
C CYS A 78 17.58 -3.99 -0.78
N CYS A 79 17.09 -2.83 -0.35
CA CYS A 79 17.96 -1.78 0.23
C CYS A 79 18.20 -1.94 1.74
N VAL A 80 18.48 -3.17 2.19
CA VAL A 80 18.84 -3.45 3.58
C VAL A 80 20.33 -3.75 3.67
N GLU A 81 21.14 -2.70 3.61
CA GLU A 81 22.48 -2.76 4.21
C GLU A 81 22.36 -2.16 5.62
N ASN A 82 22.41 -3.02 6.64
CA ASN A 82 22.60 -2.66 8.05
C ASN A 82 21.53 -1.75 8.71
N VAL A 83 20.24 -2.05 8.53
CA VAL A 83 19.20 -1.37 9.33
C VAL A 83 19.11 -2.00 10.73
N ASN A 84 19.61 -1.26 11.72
CA ASN A 84 19.34 -1.53 13.12
C ASN A 84 17.82 -1.35 13.35
N ILE A 85 17.11 -2.40 13.74
CA ILE A 85 15.63 -2.44 13.87
C ILE A 85 15.10 -1.39 14.88
N THR A 86 16.00 -0.77 15.64
CA THR A 86 15.75 0.29 16.63
C THR A 86 15.60 1.70 16.03
N THR A 87 15.95 1.93 14.77
CA THR A 87 15.85 3.27 14.14
C THR A 87 14.83 3.28 13.00
N ASN A 88 13.72 3.98 13.25
CA ASN A 88 12.73 4.50 12.30
C ASN A 88 12.80 3.96 10.86
N ASN A 89 12.04 2.90 10.64
CA ASN A 89 11.72 2.39 9.32
C ASN A 89 11.10 3.48 8.43
N PHE A 90 11.55 3.60 7.19
CA PHE A 90 10.95 4.49 6.19
C PHE A 90 9.49 4.09 5.92
N VAL A 91 8.63 5.02 5.50
CA VAL A 91 7.19 4.80 5.28
C VAL A 91 6.90 3.57 4.39
N LEU A 92 7.76 3.30 3.40
CA LEU A 92 7.66 2.15 2.50
C LEU A 92 8.18 0.83 3.10
N TYR A 93 8.95 0.87 4.18
CA TYR A 93 9.47 -0.30 4.91
C TYR A 93 8.43 -0.89 5.87
N ILE A 94 7.48 -0.09 6.37
CA ILE A 94 6.65 -0.44 7.54
C ILE A 94 5.71 -1.64 7.31
N THR A 95 5.52 -2.13 6.07
CA THR A 95 4.33 -2.91 5.75
C THR A 95 4.41 -4.42 5.80
N LYS A 96 5.59 -5.03 6.01
CA LYS A 96 5.62 -6.49 6.29
C LYS A 96 5.70 -6.86 7.77
N LYS A 97 6.29 -6.03 8.62
CA LYS A 97 6.57 -6.42 10.02
C LYS A 97 5.54 -5.90 11.04
N TRP A 98 4.76 -4.88 10.70
CA TRP A 98 3.77 -4.28 11.61
C TRP A 98 2.31 -4.52 11.20
N ILE A 99 2.08 -4.95 9.95
CA ILE A 99 0.74 -5.16 9.37
C ILE A 99 0.32 -6.63 9.45
N LEU A 100 1.28 -7.53 9.67
CA LEU A 100 1.03 -8.94 9.97
C LEU A 100 1.35 -9.18 11.46
N PHE A 101 0.32 -9.13 12.29
CA PHE A 101 0.29 -9.98 13.47
C PHE A 101 -0.11 -11.39 13.04
#